data_AF-A0A948UEH8-F1
#
_entry.id   AF-A0A948UEH8-F1
#
_cell.length_a   1.000
_cell.length_b   1.000
_cell.length_c   1.000
_cell.angle_alpha   90.00
_cell.angle_beta   90.00
_cell.angle_gamma   90.00
#
_symmetry.space_group_name_H-M   'P 1'
#
loop_
_entity.id
_entity.type
_entity.pdbx_description
1 polymer ?
#
loop_
_entity_poly.entity_id
_entity_poly.type
_entity_poly.pdbx_seq_one_letter_code
_entity_poly.pdbx_strand_id
1 'polypeptide(L)'
;VVVLGDESGYALTDNQRMKLAAIEAMWHTEEAPAGLSIFGIPDMAAQETHFEVKVPYVLGLISTRSLTGEVMGINELVLKADERIRSGIVAYDAVEKLKVNRTDMAAREQFERHKADLGYAMLLKRHVADPRAASDQQILLAAKDTIPNVPVMFWLFRIMAGLGFFFIGFFALAFYCASVCGFNQRWFLKLAVAIMPLPWIAIEFGWMLAEIGRQPWAVEGVLPTFLAASSLTVGQIWTTIIGFTLLYGTLAVIEVRLMIATIRKGPVEHHEPEQSRGQAGYAPLPAE
;
A
#
# COMPACT_ATOMS: atom_id res chain seq x y z
N VAL A 1 -10.31 -9.94 6.78
CA VAL A 1 -9.47 -8.81 6.34
C VAL A 1 -8.11 -8.83 7.02
N VAL A 2 -8.00 -8.81 8.36
CA VAL A 2 -6.69 -8.81 9.04
C VAL A 2 -5.84 -10.05 8.73
N VAL A 3 -6.46 -11.24 8.65
CA VAL A 3 -5.78 -12.47 8.20
C VAL A 3 -5.26 -12.34 6.76
N LEU A 4 -6.02 -11.72 5.86
CA LEU A 4 -5.56 -11.45 4.49
C LEU A 4 -4.46 -10.37 4.46
N GLY A 5 -4.43 -9.46 5.44
CA GLY A 5 -3.35 -8.50 5.61
C GLY A 5 -2.04 -9.17 5.98
N ASP A 6 -2.07 -10.18 6.85
CA ASP A 6 -0.91 -10.99 7.20
C ASP A 6 -0.39 -11.79 5.99
N GLU A 7 -1.28 -12.46 5.25
CA GLU A 7 -0.94 -13.13 3.99
C GLU A 7 -0.36 -12.16 2.94
N SER A 8 -0.92 -10.95 2.85
CA SER A 8 -0.39 -9.92 1.96
C SER A 8 0.99 -9.44 2.40
N GLY A 9 1.26 -9.35 3.70
CA GLY A 9 2.57 -9.01 4.26
C GLY A 9 3.61 -10.09 3.94
N TYR A 10 3.22 -11.36 4.06
CA TYR A 10 4.05 -12.49 3.64
C TYR A 10 4.38 -12.42 2.14
N ALA A 11 3.40 -12.15 1.27
CA ALA A 11 3.65 -12.04 -0.18
C ALA A 11 4.64 -10.90 -0.57
N LEU A 12 4.84 -9.89 0.28
CA LEU A 12 5.85 -8.84 0.06
C LEU A 12 7.28 -9.36 0.20
N THR A 13 7.52 -10.45 0.95
CA THR A 13 8.88 -10.93 1.22
C THR A 13 9.54 -11.59 0.01
N ASP A 14 8.73 -12.14 -0.89
CA ASP A 14 9.20 -12.74 -2.14
C ASP A 14 9.44 -11.69 -3.22
N ASN A 15 8.51 -10.74 -3.38
CA ASN A 15 8.49 -9.85 -4.53
C ASN A 15 8.93 -8.40 -4.22
N GLN A 16 8.66 -7.88 -3.02
CA GLN A 16 8.82 -6.45 -2.69
C GLN A 16 9.64 -6.23 -1.40
N ARG A 17 10.85 -6.81 -1.34
CA ARG A 17 11.69 -6.80 -0.13
C ARG A 17 12.04 -5.39 0.38
N MET A 18 12.25 -4.43 -0.53
CA MET A 18 12.53 -3.03 -0.16
C MET A 18 11.35 -2.40 0.58
N LYS A 19 10.12 -2.70 0.17
CA LYS A 19 8.92 -2.20 0.81
C LYS A 19 8.78 -2.74 2.23
N LEU A 20 9.02 -4.03 2.42
CA LEU A 20 9.01 -4.65 3.75
C LEU A 20 10.08 -4.02 4.67
N ALA A 21 11.32 -3.91 4.19
CA ALA A 21 12.41 -3.32 4.97
C ALA A 21 12.13 -1.84 5.33
N ALA A 22 11.52 -1.08 4.42
CA ALA A 22 11.10 0.29 4.66
C ALA A 22 9.92 0.42 5.65
N ILE A 23 8.97 -0.52 5.65
CA ILE A 23 7.86 -0.54 6.63
C ILE A 23 8.37 -0.74 8.05
N GLU A 24 9.41 -1.57 8.21
CA GLU A 24 10.05 -1.83 9.50
C GLU A 24 11.16 -0.84 9.84
N ALA A 25 11.49 0.09 8.94
CA ALA A 25 12.68 0.95 9.06
C ALA A 25 13.95 0.16 9.40
N MET A 26 14.11 -0.98 8.73
CA MET A 26 15.18 -1.94 8.95
C MET A 26 16.34 -1.62 8.01
N TRP A 27 17.29 -0.83 8.51
CA TRP A 27 18.42 -0.32 7.72
C TRP A 27 19.46 -1.37 7.37
N HIS A 28 19.72 -2.27 8.31
CA HIS A 28 20.65 -3.39 8.17
C HIS A 28 19.89 -4.70 8.32
N THR A 29 20.41 -5.75 7.68
CA THR A 29 19.85 -7.08 7.82
C THR A 29 19.88 -7.54 9.28
N GLU A 30 18.72 -7.96 9.77
CA GLU A 30 18.61 -8.56 11.10
C GLU A 30 18.73 -10.08 11.02
N GLU A 31 19.70 -10.62 11.78
CA GLU A 31 19.75 -12.04 12.04
C GLU A 31 18.54 -12.47 12.87
N ALA A 32 18.09 -13.71 12.65
CA ALA A 32 16.98 -14.23 13.41
C ALA A 32 17.33 -14.33 14.91
N PRO A 33 16.42 -13.97 15.83
CA PRO A 33 15.01 -13.67 15.60
C PRO A 33 14.72 -12.18 15.32
N ALA A 34 14.27 -11.87 14.09
CA ALA A 34 13.94 -10.50 13.68
C ALA A 34 12.74 -9.93 14.47
N GLY A 35 12.89 -8.69 14.95
CA GLY A 35 11.90 -7.99 15.76
C GLY A 35 10.95 -7.12 14.95
N LEU A 36 9.71 -6.93 15.42
CA LEU A 36 8.78 -5.93 14.87
C LEU A 36 8.94 -4.62 15.66
N SER A 37 9.22 -3.52 14.98
CA SER A 37 9.33 -2.22 15.65
C SER A 37 7.93 -1.67 15.92
N ILE A 38 7.55 -1.46 17.17
CA ILE A 38 6.24 -0.87 17.49
C ILE A 38 6.29 0.66 17.50
N PHE A 39 7.47 1.22 17.75
CA PHE A 39 7.73 2.66 17.75
C PHE A 39 9.19 2.91 17.34
N GLY A 40 9.44 4.06 16.72
CA GLY A 40 10.74 4.50 16.30
C GLY A 40 10.64 5.80 15.50
N ILE A 41 11.76 6.50 15.36
CA ILE A 41 11.89 7.70 14.53
C ILE A 41 12.95 7.40 13.47
N PRO A 42 12.54 6.93 12.28
CA PRO A 42 13.48 6.62 11.21
C PRO A 42 14.18 7.89 10.72
N ASP A 43 15.51 7.82 10.57
CA ASP A 43 16.35 8.88 10.04
C ASP A 43 17.04 8.40 8.77
N MET A 44 16.60 8.96 7.63
CA MET A 44 17.13 8.61 6.31
C MET A 44 18.59 9.05 6.13
N ALA A 45 19.02 10.13 6.79
CA ALA A 45 20.37 10.67 6.64
C ALA A 45 21.37 9.86 7.45
N ALA A 46 21.00 9.50 8.68
CA ALA A 46 21.80 8.61 9.52
C ALA A 46 21.71 7.14 9.08
N GLN A 47 20.69 6.75 8.31
CA GLN A 47 20.36 5.36 7.99
C GLN A 47 20.16 4.51 9.26
N GLU A 48 19.50 5.10 10.25
CA GLU A 48 19.24 4.49 11.55
C GLU A 48 17.82 4.83 12.03
N THR A 49 17.32 4.08 13.01
CA THR A 49 16.00 4.34 13.62
C THR A 49 16.20 4.70 15.09
N HIS A 50 15.94 5.97 15.43
CA HIS A 50 16.10 6.48 16.79
C HIS A 50 14.93 6.09 17.69
N PHE A 51 15.18 5.97 18.99
CA PHE A 51 14.17 5.66 20.02
C PHE A 51 13.35 4.40 19.70
N GLU A 52 13.99 3.41 19.09
CA GLU A 52 13.31 2.21 18.62
C GLU A 52 12.84 1.33 19.78
N VAL A 53 11.58 0.92 19.72
CA VAL A 53 10.99 -0.06 20.63
C VAL A 53 10.58 -1.27 19.80
N LYS A 54 11.26 -2.39 20.01
CA LYS A 54 11.06 -3.66 19.27
C LYS A 54 10.41 -4.72 20.13
N VAL A 55 9.50 -5.47 19.52
CA VAL A 55 8.99 -6.74 20.07
C VAL A 55 9.67 -7.88 19.31
N PRO A 56 10.50 -8.72 19.97
CA PRO A 56 11.27 -9.74 19.28
C PRO A 56 10.36 -10.83 18.68
N TYR A 57 10.87 -11.58 17.70
CA TYR A 57 10.23 -12.74 17.02
C TYR A 57 9.01 -12.43 16.13
N VAL A 58 8.30 -11.34 16.36
CA VAL A 58 7.03 -11.04 15.66
C VAL A 58 7.25 -10.86 14.16
N LEU A 59 8.32 -10.15 13.76
CA LEU A 59 8.59 -9.91 12.36
C LEU A 59 8.97 -11.19 11.63
N GLY A 60 9.84 -12.05 12.19
CA GLY A 60 10.20 -13.33 11.58
C GLY A 60 8.99 -14.24 11.31
N LEU A 61 8.04 -14.30 12.26
CA LEU A 61 6.81 -15.08 12.12
C LEU A 61 5.86 -14.56 11.04
N ILE A 62 5.73 -13.24 10.91
CA ILE A 62 4.86 -12.58 9.92
C ILE A 62 5.50 -12.62 8.53
N SER A 63 6.80 -12.35 8.45
CA SER A 63 7.51 -12.14 7.19
C SER A 63 8.02 -13.44 6.56
N THR A 64 8.55 -14.37 7.35
CA THR A 64 9.18 -15.60 6.83
C THR A 64 8.44 -16.88 7.23
N ARG A 65 7.37 -16.77 8.04
CA ARG A 65 6.73 -17.93 8.72
C ARG A 65 7.73 -18.77 9.51
N SER A 66 8.86 -18.18 9.92
CA SER A 66 9.97 -18.86 10.57
C SER A 66 10.54 -18.03 11.72
N LEU A 67 11.02 -18.72 12.75
CA LEU A 67 11.78 -18.11 13.84
C LEU A 67 13.26 -17.95 13.51
N THR A 68 13.71 -18.48 12.37
CA THR A 68 15.12 -18.53 11.93
C THR A 68 15.37 -17.82 10.59
N GLY A 69 14.33 -17.25 9.97
CA GLY A 69 14.45 -16.56 8.69
C GLY A 69 15.14 -15.21 8.83
N GLU A 70 16.14 -14.96 7.97
CA GLU A 70 16.81 -13.67 7.85
C GLU A 70 15.98 -12.71 6.98
N VAL A 71 15.85 -11.46 7.42
CA VAL A 71 15.14 -10.42 6.65
C VAL A 71 16.16 -9.36 6.23
N MET A 72 16.33 -9.17 4.92
CA MET A 72 17.35 -8.26 4.39
C MET A 72 17.02 -6.80 4.67
N GLY A 73 18.03 -6.04 5.11
CA GLY A 73 17.95 -4.61 5.35
C GLY A 73 17.94 -3.77 4.09
N ILE A 74 17.60 -2.49 4.26
CA ILE A 74 17.57 -1.50 3.19
C ILE A 74 18.96 -1.38 2.54
N ASN A 75 20.03 -1.35 3.32
CA ASN A 75 21.39 -1.15 2.81
C ASN A 75 21.84 -2.31 1.93
N GLU A 76 21.57 -3.55 2.34
CA GLU A 76 21.89 -4.75 1.57
C GLU A 76 21.04 -4.84 0.30
N LEU A 77 19.79 -4.40 0.37
CA LEU A 77 18.91 -4.30 -0.81
C LEU A 77 19.39 -3.24 -1.80
N VAL A 78 19.95 -2.13 -1.34
CA VAL A 78 20.59 -1.12 -2.20
C VAL A 78 21.81 -1.71 -2.90
N LEU A 79 22.64 -2.49 -2.21
CA LEU A 79 23.78 -3.17 -2.85
C LEU A 79 23.32 -4.17 -3.92
N LYS A 80 22.25 -4.92 -3.65
CA LYS A 80 21.63 -5.78 -4.68
C LYS A 80 21.08 -4.97 -5.85
N ALA A 81 20.48 -3.81 -5.60
CA ALA A 81 20.05 -2.92 -6.66
C ALA A 81 21.24 -2.40 -7.49
N ASP A 82 22.37 -2.06 -6.88
CA ASP A 82 23.62 -1.68 -7.59
C ASP A 82 24.08 -2.78 -8.55
N GLU A 83 24.16 -4.03 -8.07
CA GLU A 83 24.51 -5.20 -8.90
C GLU A 83 23.54 -5.38 -10.08
N ARG A 84 22.23 -5.26 -9.81
CA ARG A 84 21.20 -5.35 -10.84
C ARG A 84 21.27 -4.21 -11.84
N ILE A 85 21.58 -2.99 -11.41
CA ILE A 85 21.79 -1.85 -12.31
C ILE A 85 22.97 -2.14 -13.25
N ARG A 86 24.09 -2.65 -12.72
CA ARG A 86 25.27 -3.04 -13.53
C ARG A 86 24.93 -4.13 -14.54
N SER A 87 24.21 -5.17 -14.11
CA SER A 87 23.67 -6.23 -15.00
C SER A 87 22.76 -5.63 -16.08
N GLY A 88 21.88 -4.71 -15.70
CA GLY A 88 20.98 -4.01 -16.60
C GLY A 88 21.68 -3.14 -17.65
N ILE A 89 22.84 -2.56 -17.34
CA ILE A 89 23.61 -1.76 -18.31
C ILE A 89 24.06 -2.65 -19.48
N VAL A 90 24.46 -3.90 -19.19
CA VAL A 90 24.81 -4.89 -20.21
C VAL A 90 23.60 -5.22 -21.09
N ALA A 91 22.42 -5.40 -20.48
CA ALA A 91 21.18 -5.60 -21.21
C ALA A 91 20.83 -4.40 -22.10
N TYR A 92 21.01 -3.18 -21.58
CA TYR A 92 20.75 -1.93 -22.30
C TYR A 92 21.67 -1.78 -23.51
N ASP A 93 22.97 -2.03 -23.36
CA ASP A 93 23.93 -2.00 -24.47
C ASP A 93 23.59 -3.03 -25.55
N ALA A 94 23.20 -4.25 -25.14
CA ALA A 94 22.74 -5.27 -26.06
C ALA A 94 21.49 -4.83 -26.84
N VAL A 95 20.54 -4.14 -26.20
CA VAL A 95 19.37 -3.56 -26.88
C VAL A 95 19.78 -2.48 -27.89
N GLU A 96 20.70 -1.59 -27.53
CA GLU A 96 21.18 -0.54 -28.46
C GLU A 96 21.87 -1.15 -29.69
N LYS A 97 22.67 -2.21 -29.52
CA LYS A 97 23.26 -2.95 -30.65
C LYS A 97 22.20 -3.61 -31.53
N LEU A 98 21.21 -4.27 -30.92
CA LEU A 98 20.11 -4.93 -31.65
C LEU A 98 19.19 -3.95 -32.39
N LYS A 99 19.06 -2.71 -31.93
CA LYS A 99 18.33 -1.65 -32.66
C LYS A 99 18.97 -1.32 -34.00
N VAL A 100 20.31 -1.32 -34.05
CA VAL A 100 21.09 -1.04 -35.27
C VAL A 100 21.20 -2.29 -36.14
N ASN A 101 21.53 -3.43 -35.54
CA ASN A 101 21.66 -4.73 -36.22
C ASN A 101 20.84 -5.80 -35.51
N ARG A 102 19.63 -6.05 -36.03
CA ARG A 102 18.69 -7.02 -35.42
C ARG A 102 19.16 -8.48 -35.49
N THR A 103 20.13 -8.79 -36.32
CA THR A 103 20.64 -10.17 -36.52
C THR A 103 21.94 -10.45 -35.76
N ASP A 104 22.39 -9.53 -34.89
CA ASP A 104 23.54 -9.77 -34.03
C ASP A 104 23.23 -10.82 -32.95
N MET A 105 23.74 -12.03 -33.16
CA MET A 105 23.52 -13.17 -32.25
C MET A 105 24.21 -12.99 -30.89
N ALA A 106 25.37 -12.32 -30.84
CA ALA A 106 26.10 -12.10 -29.61
C ALA A 106 25.36 -11.08 -28.72
N ALA A 107 24.88 -9.99 -29.32
CA ALA A 107 24.02 -9.03 -28.63
C ALA A 107 22.70 -9.68 -28.17
N ARG A 108 22.11 -10.57 -28.98
CA ARG A 108 20.89 -11.31 -28.60
C ARG A 108 21.12 -12.20 -27.38
N GLU A 109 22.24 -12.91 -27.32
CA GLU A 109 22.60 -13.76 -26.19
C GLU A 109 22.83 -12.95 -24.91
N GLN A 110 23.56 -11.83 -25.00
CA GLN A 110 23.76 -10.91 -23.87
C GLN A 110 22.44 -10.35 -23.36
N PHE A 111 21.56 -9.93 -24.27
CA PHE A 111 20.23 -9.45 -23.90
C PHE A 111 19.43 -10.52 -23.16
N GLU A 112 19.33 -11.74 -23.69
CA GLU A 112 18.54 -12.80 -23.06
C GLU A 112 19.03 -13.19 -21.67
N ARG A 113 20.34 -13.08 -21.40
CA ARG A 113 20.91 -13.32 -20.06
C ARG A 113 20.57 -12.23 -19.05
N HIS A 114 20.55 -10.97 -19.47
CA HIS A 114 20.42 -9.81 -18.57
C HIS A 114 19.07 -9.08 -18.65
N LYS A 115 18.13 -9.54 -19.49
CA LYS A 115 16.84 -8.85 -19.75
C LYS A 115 16.01 -8.58 -18.49
N ALA A 116 16.13 -9.41 -17.46
CA ALA A 116 15.41 -9.27 -16.21
C ALA A 116 15.80 -8.00 -15.42
N ASP A 117 16.99 -7.45 -15.70
CA ASP A 117 17.52 -6.29 -15.01
C ASP A 117 17.53 -5.02 -15.88
N LEU A 118 16.99 -5.09 -17.10
CA LEU A 118 16.92 -3.93 -18.00
C LEU A 118 16.24 -2.73 -17.33
N GLY A 119 15.15 -2.97 -16.58
CA GLY A 119 14.44 -1.90 -15.86
C GLY A 119 15.29 -1.21 -14.80
N TYR A 120 16.24 -1.92 -14.17
CA TYR A 120 17.18 -1.33 -13.20
C TYR A 120 18.14 -0.37 -13.88
N ALA A 121 18.68 -0.69 -15.05
CA ALA A 121 19.48 0.28 -15.80
C ALA A 121 18.68 1.50 -16.25
N MET A 122 17.37 1.38 -16.43
CA MET A 122 16.52 2.53 -16.76
C MET A 122 16.40 3.54 -15.61
N LEU A 123 16.68 3.14 -14.35
CA LEU A 123 16.76 4.08 -13.22
C LEU A 123 17.85 5.13 -13.42
N LEU A 124 18.96 4.76 -14.09
CA LEU A 124 20.06 5.67 -14.39
C LEU A 124 19.63 6.85 -15.28
N LYS A 125 18.54 6.71 -16.04
CA LYS A 125 18.04 7.79 -16.92
C LYS A 125 17.59 9.03 -16.17
N ARG A 126 17.43 8.96 -14.85
CA ARG A 126 17.20 10.12 -13.99
C ARG A 126 18.46 10.99 -13.84
N HIS A 127 19.64 10.38 -13.92
CA HIS A 127 20.94 11.00 -13.61
C HIS A 127 21.84 11.17 -14.82
N VAL A 128 21.70 10.32 -15.85
CA VAL A 128 22.51 10.35 -17.07
C VAL A 128 21.66 10.00 -18.30
N ALA A 129 21.94 10.63 -19.44
CA ALA A 129 21.17 10.40 -20.67
C ALA A 129 21.38 8.98 -21.24
N ASP A 130 22.62 8.50 -21.25
CA ASP A 130 22.98 7.13 -21.65
C ASP A 130 23.47 6.33 -20.42
N PRO A 131 22.72 5.31 -19.97
CA PRO A 131 23.11 4.44 -18.87
C PRO A 131 24.51 3.81 -19.01
N ARG A 132 25.01 3.62 -20.23
CA ARG A 132 26.34 3.01 -20.48
C ARG A 132 27.50 3.92 -20.10
N ALA A 133 27.26 5.22 -20.03
CA ALA A 133 28.24 6.22 -19.63
C ALA A 133 28.17 6.55 -18.13
N ALA A 134 27.37 5.82 -17.35
CA ALA A 134 27.23 6.05 -15.93
C ALA A 134 28.54 5.78 -15.17
N SER A 135 28.91 6.71 -14.29
CA SER A 135 29.98 6.49 -13.30
C SER A 135 29.49 5.62 -12.15
N ASP A 136 30.42 5.00 -11.41
CA ASP A 136 30.10 4.21 -10.21
C ASP A 136 29.29 5.01 -9.17
N GLN A 137 29.58 6.31 -9.05
CA GLN A 137 28.83 7.19 -8.15
C GLN A 137 27.37 7.36 -8.60
N GLN A 138 27.12 7.50 -9.90
CA GLN A 138 25.75 7.61 -10.45
C GLN A 138 24.98 6.29 -10.32
N ILE A 139 25.66 5.14 -10.44
CA ILE A 139 25.07 3.82 -10.20
C ILE A 139 24.64 3.71 -8.75
N LEU A 140 25.51 4.07 -7.79
CA LEU A 140 25.17 4.04 -6.38
C LEU A 140 24.02 5.02 -6.04
N LEU A 141 24.00 6.21 -6.64
CA LEU A 141 22.89 7.16 -6.46
C LEU A 141 21.57 6.59 -7.00
N ALA A 142 21.57 5.99 -8.19
CA ALA A 142 20.39 5.33 -8.74
C ALA A 142 19.93 4.13 -7.90
N ALA A 143 20.87 3.39 -7.31
CA ALA A 143 20.55 2.31 -6.37
C ALA A 143 19.89 2.87 -5.09
N LYS A 144 20.38 3.99 -4.55
CA LYS A 144 19.77 4.66 -3.38
C LYS A 144 18.39 5.23 -3.67
N ASP A 145 18.11 5.67 -4.90
CA ASP A 145 16.78 6.11 -5.32
C ASP A 145 15.72 4.98 -5.28
N THR A 146 16.14 3.72 -5.12
CA THR A 146 15.21 2.60 -4.88
C THR A 146 14.60 2.61 -3.48
N ILE A 147 15.17 3.35 -2.54
CA ILE A 147 14.67 3.46 -1.17
C ILE A 147 13.44 4.39 -1.18
N PRO A 148 12.24 3.90 -0.86
CA PRO A 148 11.07 4.76 -0.70
C PRO A 148 11.17 5.60 0.60
N ASN A 149 10.23 6.51 0.83
CA ASN A 149 10.26 7.35 2.05
C ASN A 149 9.98 6.50 3.31
N VAL A 150 11.06 6.05 3.98
CA VAL A 150 11.00 5.14 5.14
C VAL A 150 10.19 5.74 6.30
N PRO A 151 10.42 6.98 6.76
CA PRO A 151 9.61 7.57 7.84
C PRO A 151 8.10 7.54 7.54
N VAL A 152 7.71 7.90 6.31
CA VAL A 152 6.30 7.92 5.92
C VAL A 152 5.73 6.50 5.92
N MET A 153 6.44 5.53 5.32
CA MET A 153 5.99 4.14 5.27
C MET A 153 5.88 3.51 6.66
N PHE A 154 6.86 3.75 7.51
CA PHE A 154 6.89 3.27 8.89
C PHE A 154 5.64 3.71 9.66
N TRP A 155 5.27 4.98 9.58
CA TRP A 155 4.11 5.51 10.30
C TRP A 155 2.78 5.16 9.65
N LEU A 156 2.69 5.16 8.32
CA LEU A 156 1.47 4.73 7.62
C LEU A 156 1.11 3.30 7.99
N PHE A 157 2.08 2.39 7.99
CA PHE A 157 1.85 1.00 8.38
C PHE A 157 1.38 0.88 9.84
N ARG A 158 2.04 1.57 10.78
CA ARG A 158 1.68 1.49 12.21
C ARG A 158 0.30 2.05 12.50
N ILE A 159 -0.07 3.17 11.89
CA ILE A 159 -1.42 3.73 12.08
C ILE A 159 -2.46 2.81 11.44
N MET A 160 -2.21 2.30 10.22
CA MET A 160 -3.12 1.36 9.56
C MET A 160 -3.31 0.07 10.38
N ALA A 161 -2.21 -0.58 10.78
CA ALA A 161 -2.25 -1.80 11.58
C ALA A 161 -2.89 -1.55 12.95
N GLY A 162 -2.55 -0.43 13.61
CA GLY A 162 -3.16 0.00 14.87
C GLY A 162 -4.67 0.19 14.77
N LEU A 163 -5.16 0.83 13.69
CA LEU A 163 -6.60 0.93 13.41
C LEU A 163 -7.22 -0.44 13.14
N GLY A 164 -6.51 -1.34 12.45
CA GLY A 164 -6.95 -2.73 12.23
C GLY A 164 -7.18 -3.51 13.53
N PHE A 165 -6.21 -3.47 14.46
CA PHE A 165 -6.34 -4.08 15.78
C PHE A 165 -7.41 -3.40 16.62
N PHE A 166 -7.52 -2.08 16.55
CA PHE A 166 -8.59 -1.32 17.19
C PHE A 166 -9.97 -1.79 16.71
N PHE A 167 -10.18 -1.99 15.41
CA PHE A 167 -11.45 -2.51 14.88
C PHE A 167 -11.76 -3.92 15.34
N ILE A 168 -10.75 -4.81 15.44
CA ILE A 168 -10.96 -6.16 16.01
C ILE A 168 -11.50 -6.04 17.44
N GLY A 169 -10.84 -5.24 18.29
CA GLY A 169 -11.27 -5.02 19.66
C GLY A 169 -12.67 -4.40 19.75
N PHE A 170 -12.94 -3.39 18.91
CA PHE A 170 -14.24 -2.73 18.86
C PHE A 170 -15.37 -3.68 18.44
N PHE A 171 -15.18 -4.50 17.40
CA PHE A 171 -16.20 -5.45 16.96
C PHE A 171 -16.38 -6.62 17.94
N ALA A 172 -15.32 -7.06 18.61
CA ALA A 172 -15.44 -8.05 19.70
C ALA A 172 -16.29 -7.49 20.86
N LEU A 173 -16.06 -6.23 21.24
CA LEU A 173 -16.89 -5.53 22.23
C LEU A 173 -18.34 -5.35 21.73
N ALA A 174 -18.53 -4.97 20.47
CA ALA A 174 -19.86 -4.84 19.87
C ALA A 174 -20.64 -6.16 19.91
N PHE A 175 -19.96 -7.27 19.60
CA PHE A 175 -20.54 -8.61 19.68
C PHE A 175 -20.92 -8.97 21.12
N TYR A 176 -20.04 -8.72 22.09
CA TYR A 176 -20.35 -8.91 23.51
C TYR A 176 -21.56 -8.06 23.96
N CYS A 177 -21.61 -6.78 23.56
CA CYS A 177 -22.73 -5.91 23.88
C CYS A 177 -24.05 -6.34 23.22
N ALA A 178 -23.99 -6.95 22.02
CA ALA A 178 -25.16 -7.53 21.36
C ALA A 178 -25.69 -8.77 22.11
N SER A 179 -24.78 -9.63 22.59
CA SER A 179 -25.17 -10.87 23.29
C SER A 179 -25.58 -10.67 24.75
N VAL A 180 -25.02 -9.66 25.44
CA VAL A 180 -25.18 -9.52 26.90
C VAL A 180 -25.78 -8.17 27.31
N CYS A 181 -25.35 -7.07 26.70
CA CYS A 181 -25.63 -5.71 27.21
C CYS A 181 -26.84 -5.01 26.55
N GLY A 182 -27.44 -5.60 25.51
CA GLY A 182 -28.60 -5.05 24.79
C GLY A 182 -28.38 -3.65 24.21
N PHE A 183 -27.13 -3.27 23.92
CA PHE A 183 -26.73 -1.93 23.43
C PHE A 183 -27.24 -0.73 24.26
N ASN A 184 -27.56 -0.90 25.54
CA ASN A 184 -28.12 0.17 26.37
C ASN A 184 -27.06 1.21 26.84
N GLN A 185 -25.79 0.99 26.50
CA GLN A 185 -24.67 1.80 26.95
C GLN A 185 -24.43 3.00 26.04
N ARG A 186 -24.81 4.21 26.50
CA ARG A 186 -24.72 5.45 25.71
C ARG A 186 -23.30 5.81 25.24
N TRP A 187 -22.27 5.46 26.02
CA TRP A 187 -20.88 5.73 25.64
C TRP A 187 -20.47 4.90 24.41
N PHE A 188 -20.92 3.65 24.34
CA PHE A 188 -20.62 2.74 23.24
C PHE A 188 -21.29 3.23 21.95
N LEU A 189 -22.55 3.65 22.03
CA LEU A 189 -23.27 4.22 20.88
C LEU A 189 -22.62 5.51 20.36
N LYS A 190 -22.17 6.40 21.26
CA LYS A 190 -21.42 7.60 20.87
C LYS A 190 -20.09 7.25 20.22
N LEU A 191 -19.37 6.26 20.75
CA LEU A 191 -18.13 5.78 20.16
C LEU A 191 -18.36 5.20 18.76
N ALA A 192 -19.39 4.38 18.57
CA ALA A 192 -19.74 3.79 17.27
C ALA A 192 -19.94 4.85 16.17
N VAL A 193 -20.57 5.98 16.51
CA VAL A 193 -20.71 7.13 15.61
C VAL A 193 -19.37 7.84 15.40
N ALA A 194 -18.58 8.05 16.46
CA ALA A 194 -17.31 8.75 16.38
C ALA A 194 -16.26 8.03 15.53
N ILE A 195 -16.26 6.70 15.50
CA ILE A 195 -15.29 5.91 14.74
C ILE A 195 -15.60 5.77 13.26
N MET A 196 -16.78 6.23 12.78
CA MET A 196 -17.18 6.08 11.38
C MET A 196 -16.12 6.59 10.38
N PRO A 197 -15.38 7.68 10.60
CA PRO A 197 -14.34 8.12 9.66
C PRO A 197 -13.08 7.24 9.64
N LEU A 198 -12.83 6.46 10.70
CA LEU A 198 -11.57 5.72 10.86
C LEU A 198 -11.33 4.65 9.78
N PRO A 199 -12.34 3.87 9.31
CA PRO A 199 -12.16 2.95 8.20
C PRO A 199 -11.66 3.62 6.92
N TRP A 200 -12.18 4.80 6.57
CA TRP A 200 -11.68 5.56 5.42
C TRP A 200 -10.22 5.95 5.60
N ILE A 201 -9.84 6.45 6.78
CA ILE A 201 -8.44 6.80 7.09
C ILE A 201 -7.52 5.58 6.97
N ALA A 202 -7.94 4.43 7.50
CA ALA A 202 -7.17 3.19 7.41
C ALA A 202 -6.99 2.72 5.96
N ILE A 203 -8.03 2.85 5.13
CA ILE A 203 -7.99 2.50 3.70
C ILE A 203 -7.04 3.43 2.94
N GLU A 204 -7.13 4.74 3.15
CA GLU A 204 -6.24 5.71 2.50
C GLU A 204 -4.78 5.46 2.88
N PHE A 205 -4.50 5.17 4.16
CA PHE A 205 -3.15 4.83 4.60
C PHE A 205 -2.65 3.52 4.01
N GLY A 206 -3.51 2.52 3.85
CA GLY A 206 -3.18 1.28 3.14
C GLY A 206 -2.82 1.51 1.67
N TRP A 207 -3.58 2.35 0.97
CA TRP A 207 -3.28 2.72 -0.42
C TRP A 207 -2.00 3.55 -0.54
N MET A 208 -1.81 4.55 0.31
CA MET A 208 -0.58 5.33 0.37
C MET A 208 0.63 4.43 0.63
N LEU A 209 0.53 3.50 1.58
CA LEU A 209 1.57 2.53 1.88
C LEU A 209 1.88 1.64 0.67
N ALA A 210 0.83 1.18 -0.02
CA ALA A 210 0.98 0.32 -1.18
C ALA A 210 1.68 1.02 -2.34
N GLU A 211 1.30 2.27 -2.62
CA GLU A 211 1.77 3.04 -3.77
C GLU A 211 3.13 3.70 -3.52
N ILE A 212 3.34 4.29 -2.34
CA ILE A 212 4.65 4.89 -1.97
C ILE A 212 5.70 3.78 -1.85
N GLY A 213 5.35 2.63 -1.28
CA GLY A 213 6.26 1.51 -1.13
C GLY A 213 6.69 0.86 -2.45
N ARG A 214 6.01 1.17 -3.56
CA ARG A 214 6.36 0.70 -4.90
C ARG A 214 7.28 1.67 -5.63
N GLN A 215 7.40 2.92 -5.19
CA GLN A 215 8.35 3.88 -5.77
C GLN A 215 9.78 3.31 -5.68
N PRO A 216 10.62 3.48 -6.71
CA PRO A 216 10.45 4.34 -7.90
C PRO A 216 9.80 3.65 -9.12
N TRP A 217 9.08 2.54 -8.93
CA TRP A 217 8.57 1.71 -10.03
C TRP A 217 7.10 1.98 -10.37
N ALA A 218 6.82 2.18 -11.66
CA ALA A 218 5.45 2.08 -12.20
C ALA A 218 5.08 0.62 -12.51
N VAL A 219 6.07 -0.16 -12.96
CA VAL A 219 6.01 -1.63 -13.03
C VAL A 219 7.31 -2.12 -12.42
N GLU A 220 7.20 -2.90 -11.34
CA GLU A 220 8.35 -3.32 -10.54
C GLU A 220 9.42 -4.03 -11.37
N GLY A 221 10.66 -3.57 -11.23
CA GLY A 221 11.82 -4.11 -11.94
C GLY A 221 11.83 -3.88 -13.47
N VAL A 222 10.80 -3.24 -14.02
CA VAL A 222 10.64 -3.08 -15.48
C VAL A 222 10.61 -1.60 -15.89
N LEU A 223 9.70 -0.81 -15.33
CA LEU A 223 9.45 0.57 -15.77
C LEU A 223 9.47 1.54 -14.58
N PRO A 224 10.46 2.45 -14.52
CA PRO A 224 10.48 3.55 -13.55
C PRO A 224 9.36 4.58 -13.76
N THR A 225 8.86 5.17 -12.69
CA THR A 225 7.74 6.14 -12.71
C THR A 225 8.03 7.39 -13.53
N PHE A 226 9.26 7.91 -13.45
CA PHE A 226 9.64 9.13 -14.19
C PHE A 226 9.76 8.91 -15.71
N LEU A 227 9.86 7.67 -16.18
CA LEU A 227 9.80 7.33 -17.61
C LEU A 227 8.39 6.98 -18.10
N ALA A 228 7.46 6.72 -17.17
CA ALA A 228 6.08 6.40 -17.49
C ALA A 228 5.21 7.64 -17.73
N ALA A 229 5.69 8.83 -17.32
CA ALA A 229 4.95 10.07 -17.47
C ALA A 229 4.89 10.55 -18.93
N SER A 230 3.75 11.12 -19.32
CA SER A 230 3.58 11.77 -20.63
C SER A 230 4.28 13.12 -20.69
N SER A 231 4.71 13.54 -21.87
CA SER A 231 5.34 14.85 -22.11
C SER A 231 4.31 15.98 -22.15
N LEU A 232 3.75 16.33 -20.99
CA LEU A 232 2.79 17.43 -20.82
C LEU A 232 3.45 18.64 -20.15
N THR A 233 2.89 19.83 -20.39
CA THR A 233 3.35 21.05 -19.74
C THR A 233 2.83 21.15 -18.31
N VAL A 234 3.60 21.82 -17.44
CA VAL A 234 3.21 22.08 -16.04
C VAL A 234 1.85 22.78 -15.95
N GLY A 235 1.56 23.71 -16.86
CA GLY A 235 0.28 24.42 -16.91
C GLY A 235 -0.91 23.50 -17.21
N GLN A 236 -0.76 22.53 -18.14
CA GLN A 236 -1.82 21.56 -18.44
C GLN A 236 -2.10 20.67 -17.23
N ILE A 237 -1.06 20.21 -16.53
CA ILE A 237 -1.18 19.37 -15.34
C ILE A 237 -1.94 20.11 -14.23
N TRP A 238 -1.59 21.36 -13.94
CA TRP A 238 -2.31 22.12 -12.91
C TRP A 238 -3.75 22.42 -13.30
N THR A 239 -3.99 22.72 -14.58
CA THR A 239 -5.36 22.98 -15.06
C THR A 239 -6.25 21.76 -14.86
N THR A 240 -5.77 20.56 -15.19
CA THR A 240 -6.56 19.33 -15.00
C THR A 240 -6.70 18.96 -13.53
N ILE A 241 -5.65 19.08 -12.72
CA ILE A 241 -5.72 18.84 -11.27
C ILE A 241 -6.78 19.74 -10.65
N ILE A 242 -6.71 21.06 -10.87
CA ILE A 242 -7.69 22.01 -10.33
C ILE A 242 -9.10 21.69 -10.84
N GLY A 243 -9.25 21.41 -12.13
CA GLY A 243 -10.53 21.06 -12.73
C GLY A 243 -11.17 19.83 -12.09
N PHE A 244 -10.43 18.72 -11.97
CA PHE A 244 -10.92 17.49 -11.34
C PHE A 244 -11.13 17.65 -9.83
N THR A 245 -10.26 18.37 -9.13
CA THR A 245 -10.44 18.65 -7.69
C THR A 245 -11.71 19.46 -7.43
N LEU A 246 -12.00 20.49 -8.23
CA LEU A 246 -13.22 21.27 -8.09
C LEU A 246 -14.46 20.44 -8.43
N LEU A 247 -14.40 19.64 -9.50
CA LEU A 247 -15.50 18.76 -9.90
C LEU A 247 -15.81 17.73 -8.82
N TYR A 248 -14.82 16.93 -8.41
CA TYR A 248 -14.99 15.88 -7.40
C TYR A 248 -15.29 16.46 -6.01
N GLY A 249 -14.67 17.58 -5.64
CA GLY A 249 -14.97 18.28 -4.39
C GLY A 249 -16.42 18.76 -4.34
N THR A 250 -16.95 19.29 -5.44
CA THR A 250 -18.36 19.72 -5.53
C THR A 250 -19.31 18.53 -5.41
N LEU A 251 -19.02 17.44 -6.12
CA LEU A 251 -19.82 16.21 -6.04
C LEU A 251 -19.81 15.63 -4.63
N ALA A 252 -18.66 15.57 -3.97
CA ALA A 252 -18.52 15.07 -2.60
C ALA A 252 -19.36 15.92 -1.61
N VAL A 253 -19.38 17.25 -1.74
CA VAL A 253 -20.21 18.12 -0.89
C VAL A 253 -21.70 17.86 -1.10
N ILE A 254 -22.14 17.69 -2.36
CA ILE A 254 -23.54 17.38 -2.68
C ILE A 254 -23.92 16.00 -2.11
N GLU A 255 -23.09 14.99 -2.33
CA GLU A 255 -23.31 13.63 -1.86
C GLU A 255 -23.42 13.57 -0.34
N VAL A 256 -22.46 14.14 0.39
CA VAL A 256 -22.48 14.17 1.86
C VAL A 256 -23.72 14.88 2.38
N ARG A 257 -24.15 15.98 1.74
CA ARG A 257 -25.39 16.68 2.09
C ARG A 257 -26.63 15.81 1.88
N LEU A 258 -26.73 15.12 0.75
CA LEU A 258 -27.85 14.24 0.44
C LEU A 258 -27.88 13.01 1.35
N MET A 259 -26.72 12.44 1.66
CA MET A 259 -26.58 11.32 2.60
C MET A 259 -27.05 11.74 3.99
N ILE A 260 -26.58 12.87 4.52
CA ILE A 260 -27.03 13.40 5.83
C ILE A 260 -28.53 13.72 5.81
N ALA A 261 -29.03 14.34 4.74
CA ALA A 261 -30.45 14.66 4.62
C ALA A 261 -31.32 13.39 4.63
N THR A 262 -30.88 12.31 3.98
CA THR A 262 -31.56 11.02 3.95
C THR A 262 -31.48 10.30 5.30
N ILE A 263 -30.30 10.25 5.93
CA ILE A 263 -30.11 9.67 7.26
C ILE A 263 -31.03 10.36 8.29
N ARG A 264 -31.15 11.69 8.23
CA ARG A 264 -32.03 12.47 9.13
C ARG A 264 -33.52 12.22 8.91
N LYS A 265 -33.95 11.88 7.70
CA LYS A 265 -35.35 11.53 7.42
C LYS A 265 -35.75 10.21 8.09
N GLY A 266 -34.78 9.32 8.36
CA GLY A 266 -35.05 8.00 8.90
C GLY A 266 -35.67 7.05 7.86
N PRO A 267 -35.85 5.77 8.20
CA PRO A 267 -36.56 4.84 7.34
C PRO A 267 -38.02 5.27 7.18
N VAL A 268 -38.50 5.30 5.93
CA VAL A 268 -39.94 5.43 5.67
C VAL A 268 -40.56 4.09 6.05
N GLU A 269 -41.25 4.01 7.18
CA GLU A 269 -42.09 2.86 7.49
C GLU A 269 -43.20 2.83 6.43
N HIS A 270 -43.10 1.90 5.48
CA HIS A 270 -44.25 1.47 4.72
C HIS A 270 -45.17 0.76 5.72
N HIS A 271 -46.05 1.52 6.37
CA HIS A 271 -47.25 0.94 6.92
C HIS A 271 -48.04 0.38 5.73
N GLU A 272 -47.88 -0.91 5.45
CA GLU A 272 -49.01 -1.63 4.88
C GLU A 272 -50.17 -1.35 5.83
N PRO A 273 -51.27 -0.73 5.37
CA PRO A 273 -52.40 -0.53 6.23
C PRO A 273 -52.76 -1.90 6.76
N GLU A 274 -52.74 -2.08 8.09
CA GLU A 274 -53.34 -3.24 8.72
C GLU A 274 -54.72 -3.37 8.10
N GLN A 275 -54.91 -4.30 7.17
CA GLN A 275 -56.23 -4.77 6.84
C GLN A 275 -56.76 -5.26 8.17
N SER A 276 -57.70 -4.49 8.72
CA SER A 276 -58.36 -4.76 9.98
C SER A 276 -58.72 -6.24 10.05
N ARG A 277 -57.90 -7.04 10.74
CA ARG A 277 -58.25 -8.40 11.18
C ARG A 277 -59.20 -8.30 12.37
N GLY A 278 -60.22 -7.47 12.23
CA GLY A 278 -61.31 -7.24 13.15
C GLY A 278 -62.51 -6.80 12.32
N GLN A 279 -63.52 -7.67 12.28
CA GLN A 279 -64.80 -7.53 11.55
C GLN A 279 -64.85 -7.98 10.08
N ALA A 280 -64.39 -9.20 9.80
CA ALA A 280 -65.08 -10.02 8.81
C ALA A 280 -65.56 -11.28 9.54
N GLY A 281 -66.88 -11.34 9.79
CA GLY A 281 -67.51 -12.51 10.37
C GLY A 281 -67.19 -13.76 9.55
N TYR A 282 -67.21 -14.90 10.24
CA TYR A 282 -67.13 -16.22 9.63
C TYR A 282 -68.20 -16.34 8.53
N ALA A 283 -67.81 -16.15 7.28
CA ALA A 283 -68.64 -16.47 6.13
C ALA A 283 -68.35 -17.93 5.76
N PRO A 284 -69.30 -18.87 5.92
CA PRO A 284 -69.08 -20.25 5.51
C PRO A 284 -68.87 -20.30 3.99
N LEU A 285 -67.87 -21.08 3.59
CA LEU A 285 -67.63 -21.39 2.17
C LEU A 285 -68.87 -22.09 1.59
N PRO A 286 -69.40 -21.67 0.43
CA PRO A 286 -70.45 -22.41 -0.24
C PRO A 286 -69.88 -23.76 -0.68
N ALA A 287 -70.63 -24.82 -0.39
CA ALA A 287 -70.33 -26.15 -0.86
C ALA A 287 -70.77 -26.28 -2.33
N GLU A 288 -69.80 -26.23 -3.24
CA GLU A 288 -69.82 -26.94 -4.53
C GLU A 288 -68.41 -27.46 -4.83
#